data_AF-A0A8H4PSE7-F1
#
_entry.id   AF-A0A8H4PSE7-F1
#
_cell.length_a   1.000
_cell.length_b   1.000
_cell.length_c   1.000
_cell.angle_alpha   90.00
_cell.angle_beta   90.00
_cell.angle_gamma   90.00
#
_symmetry.space_group_name_H-M   'P 1'
#
loop_
_entity.id
_entity.type
_entity.pdbx_description
1 polymer ?
#
loop_
_entity_poly.entity_id
_entity_poly.type
_entity_poly.pdbx_seq_one_letter_code
_entity_poly.pdbx_strand_id
1 'polypeptide(L)'
;MPEPAHVTSASTERSDEKRKPTSPSVTPKKNPDFWQPPPFDPERSRLSTDRPVGSYRRYSETKEQNGSGGLPECPRTVPVVGKVDWLTLPRTNFNICPTCYQTVFAKTEFRTHFQPILRPTDEAIACNFGSSPWYRIAWLLTVKHERQDLRLLHHVVSVAASPRSEACPGSRGSTRSWLTVNDPYTRRPVSGFVVCYQCAMTVEALLPNLAGLFVPLGSRSEPLKEVCALHFTPKRRRFVRYFDALETTSDKALVGNQAPDVTDLAQELRRLGVGYECREDSPVRDGYWHTMQSLPEMTVCDACFNEVVRPRVQDGNSVAQCFFTKAQRLPFATCQLYSPRMREIFQKACRRRDREYLEERVLERREIEADIYEKLLKLDKAQKNDTWSEKQVERLVEEWKRWE
;
A
#
# COMPACT_ATOMS: atom_id res chain seq x y z
N MET A 1 -66.10 24.55 -2.07
CA MET A 1 -67.30 25.07 -2.75
C MET A 1 -67.08 26.55 -3.02
N PRO A 2 -67.31 27.10 -4.23
CA PRO A 2 -67.35 26.51 -5.57
C PRO A 2 -66.34 27.14 -6.57
N GLU A 3 -66.22 26.45 -7.70
CA GLU A 3 -65.72 26.75 -9.06
C GLU A 3 -66.34 28.02 -9.73
N PRO A 4 -66.09 28.34 -11.04
CA PRO A 4 -65.05 27.91 -11.99
C PRO A 4 -64.48 29.04 -12.91
N ALA A 5 -63.60 28.61 -13.82
CA ALA A 5 -62.95 29.26 -14.95
C ALA A 5 -63.88 29.89 -16.03
N HIS A 6 -63.30 30.68 -16.94
CA HIS A 6 -63.58 30.56 -18.38
C HIS A 6 -62.46 31.13 -19.27
N VAL A 7 -62.26 30.41 -20.37
CA VAL A 7 -61.32 30.55 -21.49
C VAL A 7 -61.93 31.42 -22.59
N THR A 8 -61.13 32.18 -23.35
CA THR A 8 -61.35 32.32 -24.81
C THR A 8 -60.11 32.75 -25.58
N SER A 9 -59.91 32.05 -26.69
CA SER A 9 -58.93 32.13 -27.77
C SER A 9 -59.23 33.21 -28.81
N ALA A 10 -58.21 33.66 -29.56
CA ALA A 10 -58.34 33.93 -31.00
C ALA A 10 -56.96 34.08 -31.69
N SER A 11 -56.69 33.19 -32.64
CA SER A 11 -55.71 33.30 -33.72
C SER A 11 -56.21 34.31 -34.77
N THR A 12 -55.39 34.95 -35.61
CA THR A 12 -54.98 34.56 -36.99
C THR A 12 -54.36 35.86 -37.58
N GLU A 13 -53.23 35.88 -38.30
CA GLU A 13 -53.17 35.90 -39.78
C GLU A 13 -51.73 36.11 -40.28
N ARG A 14 -51.56 35.79 -41.56
CA ARG A 14 -50.37 35.33 -42.28
C ARG A 14 -50.14 36.23 -43.48
N SER A 15 -48.90 36.57 -43.82
CA SER A 15 -48.53 36.93 -45.20
C SER A 15 -47.01 36.91 -45.45
N ASP A 16 -46.65 36.17 -46.49
CA ASP A 16 -45.35 35.99 -47.13
C ASP A 16 -44.79 37.28 -47.78
N GLU A 17 -43.46 37.48 -47.85
CA GLU A 17 -42.74 37.60 -49.14
C GLU A 17 -41.20 37.66 -49.06
N LYS A 18 -40.60 37.40 -50.23
CA LYS A 18 -39.25 36.94 -50.61
C LYS A 18 -38.08 37.95 -50.55
N ARG A 19 -36.86 37.34 -50.55
CA ARG A 19 -35.58 37.69 -51.22
C ARG A 19 -34.43 38.39 -50.43
N LYS A 20 -33.32 37.64 -50.34
CA LYS A 20 -31.90 38.01 -50.07
C LYS A 20 -31.32 38.90 -51.21
N PRO A 21 -30.21 39.67 -51.06
CA PRO A 21 -28.90 39.13 -50.61
C PRO A 21 -27.89 40.06 -49.85
N THR A 22 -26.91 39.41 -49.21
CA THR A 22 -25.50 39.79 -48.84
C THR A 22 -25.15 41.10 -48.09
N SER A 23 -24.77 40.90 -46.82
CA SER A 23 -23.65 41.43 -45.99
C SER A 23 -23.04 42.83 -46.25
N PRO A 24 -22.73 43.62 -45.19
CA PRO A 24 -21.51 43.35 -44.42
C PRO A 24 -21.59 43.49 -42.88
N SER A 25 -20.73 42.69 -42.26
CA SER A 25 -20.13 42.73 -40.93
C SER A 25 -20.50 43.89 -39.99
N VAL A 26 -21.22 43.57 -38.91
CA VAL A 26 -21.14 44.27 -37.63
C VAL A 26 -21.21 43.24 -36.51
N THR A 27 -20.19 43.23 -35.67
CA THR A 27 -20.09 42.49 -34.41
C THR A 27 -21.18 42.93 -33.43
N PRO A 28 -21.91 42.00 -32.79
CA PRO A 28 -22.66 42.34 -31.60
C PRO A 28 -22.13 41.62 -30.35
N LYS A 29 -21.92 42.47 -29.34
CA LYS A 29 -21.70 42.18 -27.93
C LYS A 29 -22.67 41.11 -27.42
N LYS A 30 -22.15 40.10 -26.71
CA LYS A 30 -22.94 39.15 -25.93
C LYS A 30 -23.14 39.68 -24.51
N ASN A 31 -24.38 39.62 -24.06
CA ASN A 31 -24.78 39.50 -22.66
C ASN A 31 -25.91 38.44 -22.62
N PRO A 32 -26.29 37.91 -21.44
CA PRO A 32 -25.75 36.69 -20.85
C PRO A 32 -26.80 35.54 -20.84
N ASP A 33 -26.41 34.40 -20.27
CA ASP A 33 -27.28 33.28 -19.85
C ASP A 33 -27.73 32.25 -20.90
N PHE A 34 -26.74 31.57 -21.51
CA PHE A 34 -26.87 30.13 -21.74
C PHE A 34 -25.68 29.44 -21.09
N TRP A 35 -25.94 28.64 -20.05
CA TRP A 35 -24.93 27.78 -19.45
C TRP A 35 -24.43 26.79 -20.51
N GLN A 36 -23.24 27.03 -21.04
CA GLN A 36 -22.53 26.09 -21.90
C GLN A 36 -21.58 25.29 -21.02
N PRO A 37 -21.66 23.95 -20.99
CA PRO A 37 -20.63 23.16 -20.32
C PRO A 37 -19.28 23.48 -20.96
N PRO A 38 -18.21 23.63 -20.16
CA PRO A 38 -16.89 23.93 -20.70
C PRO A 38 -16.49 22.88 -21.75
N PRO A 39 -15.68 23.27 -22.77
CA PRO A 39 -15.17 22.34 -23.76
C PRO A 39 -14.54 21.15 -23.04
N PHE A 40 -14.89 19.94 -23.48
CA PHE A 40 -14.31 18.71 -22.95
C PHE A 40 -12.80 18.75 -23.16
N ASP A 41 -12.08 19.05 -22.07
CA ASP A 41 -10.63 19.07 -22.00
C ASP A 41 -10.16 17.72 -21.43
N PRO A 42 -9.62 16.81 -22.26
CA PRO A 42 -9.20 15.49 -21.83
C PRO A 42 -8.04 15.51 -20.82
N GLU A 43 -7.38 16.66 -20.60
CA GLU A 43 -6.37 16.82 -19.55
C GLU A 43 -6.98 17.13 -18.18
N ARG A 44 -8.16 17.78 -18.12
CA ARG A 44 -8.89 18.07 -16.87
C ARG A 44 -9.70 16.89 -16.33
N SER A 45 -10.07 15.94 -17.21
CA SER A 45 -10.73 14.68 -16.83
C SER A 45 -9.79 13.63 -16.25
N ARG A 46 -8.48 13.91 -16.13
CA ARG A 46 -7.60 13.19 -15.22
C ARG A 46 -7.84 13.65 -13.78
N LEU A 47 -9.07 13.49 -13.30
CA LEU A 47 -9.31 13.35 -11.87
C LEU A 47 -8.66 12.04 -11.47
N SER A 48 -7.37 12.11 -11.16
CA SER A 48 -6.65 11.06 -10.49
C SER A 48 -7.42 10.74 -9.21
N THR A 49 -8.07 9.58 -9.21
CA THR A 49 -8.56 8.91 -7.99
C THR A 49 -7.40 8.45 -7.10
N ASP A 50 -6.15 8.86 -7.36
CA ASP A 50 -5.04 8.49 -6.51
C ASP A 50 -5.15 9.24 -5.19
N ARG A 51 -5.21 8.44 -4.13
CA ARG A 51 -4.96 8.86 -2.75
C ARG A 51 -3.67 9.70 -2.70
N PRO A 52 -3.56 10.67 -1.79
CA PRO A 52 -2.33 11.45 -1.66
C PRO A 52 -1.16 10.50 -1.44
N VAL A 53 -0.16 10.56 -2.32
CA VAL A 53 1.05 9.75 -2.25
C VAL A 53 2.13 10.58 -1.56
N GLY A 54 2.68 10.04 -0.48
CA GLY A 54 3.76 10.56 0.33
C GLY A 54 5.04 10.73 -0.48
N SER A 55 5.93 11.61 0.00
CA SER A 55 7.16 11.96 -0.71
C SER A 55 8.08 10.75 -0.90
N TYR A 56 8.13 9.86 0.10
CA TYR A 56 8.96 8.66 0.01
C TYR A 56 8.45 7.70 -1.07
N ARG A 57 7.13 7.53 -1.18
CA ARG A 57 6.53 6.64 -2.18
C ARG A 57 6.71 7.19 -3.58
N ARG A 58 6.43 8.48 -3.80
CA ARG A 58 6.75 9.20 -5.05
C ARG A 58 8.20 8.94 -5.45
N TYR A 59 9.12 9.06 -4.51
CA TYR A 59 10.54 8.81 -4.78
C TYR A 59 10.85 7.34 -5.13
N SER A 60 10.31 6.40 -4.36
CA SER A 60 10.55 4.96 -4.56
C SER A 60 9.99 4.43 -5.88
N GLU A 61 8.83 4.95 -6.31
CA GLU A 61 8.15 4.54 -7.55
C GLU A 61 8.74 5.26 -8.78
N THR A 62 9.22 6.50 -8.64
CA THR A 62 9.92 7.23 -9.73
C THR A 62 11.22 6.50 -10.15
N LYS A 63 11.85 5.73 -9.24
CA LYS A 63 12.99 4.85 -9.54
C LYS A 63 12.63 3.72 -10.52
N GLU A 64 11.40 3.18 -10.46
CA GLU A 64 10.96 2.10 -11.34
C GLU A 64 10.63 2.58 -12.76
N GLN A 65 10.25 3.85 -12.93
CA GLN A 65 9.78 4.38 -14.23
C GLN A 65 10.83 5.12 -15.05
N ASN A 66 11.75 5.90 -14.44
CA ASN A 66 12.46 6.94 -15.20
C ASN A 66 14.00 6.86 -15.26
N GLY A 67 14.67 5.89 -14.62
CA GLY A 67 16.13 5.68 -14.76
C GLY A 67 17.05 6.87 -14.42
N SER A 68 16.51 8.02 -14.00
CA SER A 68 17.22 9.30 -13.86
C SER A 68 16.59 10.11 -12.73
N GLY A 69 17.32 10.32 -11.63
CA GLY A 69 16.92 11.24 -10.53
C GLY A 69 16.67 10.61 -9.15
N GLY A 70 16.87 9.29 -8.98
CA GLY A 70 16.70 8.58 -7.70
C GLY A 70 17.97 8.50 -6.82
N LEU A 71 17.82 8.01 -5.58
CA LEU A 71 18.94 7.92 -4.61
C LEU A 71 19.80 6.77 -5.12
N PRO A 72 21.14 6.88 -5.05
CA PRO A 72 22.02 5.89 -5.65
C PRO A 72 21.77 4.50 -5.07
N GLU A 73 21.95 3.49 -5.92
CA GLU A 73 22.16 2.14 -5.43
C GLU A 73 23.53 2.08 -4.72
N CYS A 74 23.52 1.64 -3.47
CA CYS A 74 24.74 1.62 -2.67
C CYS A 74 25.49 0.31 -2.93
N PRO A 75 26.76 0.34 -3.37
CA PRO A 75 27.53 -0.89 -3.56
C PRO A 75 28.02 -1.52 -2.24
N ARG A 76 27.94 -0.78 -1.12
CA ARG A 76 28.46 -1.19 0.20
C ARG A 76 27.35 -1.42 1.24
N THR A 77 26.30 -2.13 0.86
CA THR A 77 25.19 -2.47 1.76
C THR A 77 25.50 -3.66 2.68
N VAL A 78 26.39 -4.55 2.24
CA VAL A 78 26.87 -5.71 3.00
C VAL A 78 28.08 -5.29 3.85
N PRO A 79 28.19 -5.72 5.12
CA PRO A 79 29.35 -5.44 5.96
C PRO A 79 30.63 -6.05 5.38
N VAL A 80 31.68 -5.23 5.23
CA VAL A 80 32.98 -5.66 4.69
C VAL A 80 34.11 -5.08 5.54
N VAL A 81 35.14 -5.89 5.79
CA VAL A 81 36.36 -5.51 6.53
C VAL A 81 37.34 -4.74 5.63
N GLY A 82 38.26 -3.99 6.24
CA GLY A 82 39.41 -3.42 5.53
C GLY A 82 39.15 -2.17 4.66
N LYS A 83 38.00 -1.51 4.83
CA LYS A 83 37.71 -0.23 4.16
C LYS A 83 38.02 0.93 5.10
N VAL A 84 38.77 1.93 4.61
CA VAL A 84 39.27 3.07 5.41
C VAL A 84 38.74 4.43 4.93
N ASP A 85 38.00 4.44 3.82
CA ASP A 85 37.49 5.62 3.12
C ASP A 85 36.07 6.04 3.59
N TRP A 86 35.73 5.76 4.85
CA TRP A 86 34.40 6.07 5.41
C TRP A 86 34.29 7.52 5.85
N LEU A 87 33.11 8.09 5.67
CA LEU A 87 32.73 9.36 6.29
C LEU A 87 31.67 9.10 7.37
N THR A 88 31.58 10.02 8.33
CA THR A 88 30.58 10.00 9.41
C THR A 88 29.99 11.38 9.67
N LEU A 89 28.84 11.39 10.34
CA LEU A 89 28.35 12.60 11.00
C LEU A 89 29.07 12.74 12.36
N PRO A 90 29.53 13.94 12.73
CA PRO A 90 30.20 14.19 14.00
C PRO A 90 29.42 13.63 15.19
N ARG A 91 30.13 13.02 16.13
CA ARG A 91 29.58 12.44 17.38
C ARG A 91 28.54 11.33 17.16
N THR A 92 28.66 10.60 16.04
CA THR A 92 27.79 9.46 15.74
C THR A 92 28.57 8.25 15.22
N ASN A 93 27.92 7.09 15.26
CA ASN A 93 28.41 5.86 14.64
C ASN A 93 27.87 5.66 13.20
N PHE A 94 27.47 6.75 12.54
CA PHE A 94 26.94 6.70 11.18
C PHE A 94 28.06 6.55 10.16
N ASN A 95 28.06 5.48 9.38
CA ASN A 95 29.04 5.24 8.33
C ASN A 95 28.40 5.44 6.96
N ILE A 96 28.95 6.35 6.16
CA ILE A 96 28.58 6.55 4.75
C ILE A 96 29.76 6.24 3.85
N CYS A 97 29.52 5.45 2.80
CA CYS A 97 30.54 5.19 1.79
C CYS A 97 30.70 6.41 0.86
N PRO A 98 31.86 6.57 0.21
CA PRO A 98 32.06 7.65 -0.75
C PRO A 98 30.98 7.66 -1.83
N THR A 99 30.64 6.52 -2.44
CA THR A 99 29.61 6.49 -3.49
C THR A 99 28.29 7.16 -3.07
N CYS A 100 27.81 6.90 -1.86
CA CYS A 100 26.60 7.55 -1.35
C CYS A 100 26.85 9.03 -1.02
N TYR A 101 27.97 9.36 -0.38
CA TYR A 101 28.31 10.76 -0.04
C TYR A 101 28.45 11.65 -1.28
N GLN A 102 29.26 11.24 -2.25
CA GLN A 102 29.52 11.97 -3.49
C GLN A 102 28.24 12.21 -4.30
N THR A 103 27.33 11.24 -4.32
CA THR A 103 26.10 11.34 -5.12
C THR A 103 25.03 12.18 -4.41
N VAL A 104 24.88 12.03 -3.10
CA VAL A 104 23.75 12.61 -2.36
C VAL A 104 24.09 13.93 -1.69
N PHE A 105 25.27 14.05 -1.07
CA PHE A 105 25.59 15.16 -0.16
C PHE A 105 26.64 16.12 -0.70
N ALA A 106 27.60 15.65 -1.51
CA ALA A 106 28.76 16.45 -1.91
C ALA A 106 28.41 17.72 -2.71
N LYS A 107 27.27 17.73 -3.41
CA LYS A 107 26.75 18.88 -4.18
C LYS A 107 25.72 19.72 -3.41
N THR A 108 25.48 19.41 -2.14
CA THR A 108 24.48 20.09 -1.30
C THR A 108 25.16 21.01 -0.29
N GLU A 109 24.38 21.87 0.35
CA GLU A 109 24.86 22.71 1.47
C GLU A 109 25.39 21.87 2.66
N PHE A 110 24.93 20.63 2.79
CA PHE A 110 25.31 19.73 3.88
C PHE A 110 26.67 19.05 3.72
N ARG A 111 27.41 19.31 2.63
CA ARG A 111 28.69 18.64 2.35
C ARG A 111 29.69 18.73 3.51
N THR A 112 29.72 19.85 4.23
CA THR A 112 30.67 20.12 5.31
C THR A 112 30.30 19.44 6.63
N HIS A 113 29.09 18.86 6.72
CA HIS A 113 28.64 18.15 7.91
C HIS A 113 29.26 16.75 8.04
N PHE A 114 29.88 16.22 6.98
CA PHE A 114 30.49 14.90 6.98
C PHE A 114 32.01 15.00 7.17
N GLN A 115 32.55 14.16 8.05
CA GLN A 115 33.98 14.11 8.34
C GLN A 115 34.53 12.72 8.03
N PRO A 116 35.75 12.61 7.47
CA PRO A 116 36.44 11.34 7.35
C PRO A 116 36.63 10.69 8.72
N ILE A 117 36.48 9.37 8.79
CA ILE A 117 36.74 8.61 10.01
C ILE A 117 37.54 7.35 9.71
N LEU A 118 38.56 7.12 10.53
CA LEU A 118 39.30 5.87 10.53
C LEU A 118 38.56 4.88 11.43
N ARG A 119 38.11 3.78 10.83
CA ARG A 119 37.51 2.65 11.54
C ARG A 119 38.52 1.51 11.66
N PRO A 120 38.43 0.67 12.70
CA PRO A 120 39.27 -0.52 12.81
C PRO A 120 39.11 -1.41 11.58
N THR A 121 40.25 -1.84 11.01
CA THR A 121 40.31 -2.60 9.74
C THR A 121 39.74 -4.01 9.88
N ASP A 122 39.70 -4.53 11.10
CA ASP A 122 39.20 -5.84 11.51
C ASP A 122 37.67 -5.90 11.69
N GLU A 123 37.00 -4.75 11.80
CA GLU A 123 35.54 -4.68 11.93
C GLU A 123 34.85 -4.68 10.56
N ALA A 124 33.85 -5.55 10.39
CA ALA A 124 33.03 -5.57 9.18
C ALA A 124 31.98 -4.45 9.23
N ILE A 125 32.14 -3.43 8.38
CA ILE A 125 31.29 -2.24 8.39
C ILE A 125 30.53 -2.12 7.06
N ALA A 126 29.27 -1.69 7.14
CA ALA A 126 28.43 -1.39 6.00
C ALA A 126 28.06 0.10 5.95
N CYS A 127 27.66 0.57 4.77
CA CYS A 127 27.13 1.92 4.62
C CYS A 127 25.71 2.00 5.21
N ASN A 128 25.54 2.73 6.31
CA ASN A 128 24.25 2.90 6.97
C ASN A 128 23.20 3.54 6.05
N PHE A 129 23.59 4.55 5.27
CA PHE A 129 22.71 5.21 4.28
C PHE A 129 22.21 4.25 3.19
N GLY A 130 23.05 3.29 2.81
CA GLY A 130 22.71 2.26 1.83
C GLY A 130 21.85 1.15 2.42
N SER A 131 22.24 0.66 3.60
CA SER A 131 21.66 -0.54 4.21
C SER A 131 20.32 -0.30 4.90
N SER A 132 20.04 0.92 5.36
CA SER A 132 18.78 1.24 6.05
C SER A 132 17.98 2.31 5.28
N PRO A 133 16.71 2.02 4.92
CA PRO A 133 15.85 2.98 4.24
C PRO A 133 15.49 4.17 5.12
N TRP A 134 15.58 4.05 6.44
CA TRP A 134 15.24 5.13 7.37
C TRP A 134 16.13 6.36 7.18
N TYR A 135 17.41 6.19 6.88
CA TYR A 135 18.29 7.32 6.58
C TYR A 135 17.96 7.98 5.23
N ARG A 136 17.50 7.19 4.27
CA ARG A 136 17.03 7.68 2.97
C ARG A 136 15.76 8.50 3.12
N ILE A 137 14.81 8.00 3.91
CA ILE A 137 13.59 8.72 4.28
C ILE A 137 13.94 10.01 5.02
N ALA A 138 14.84 9.96 6.01
CA ALA A 138 15.28 11.13 6.75
C ALA A 138 15.82 12.23 5.82
N TRP A 139 16.66 11.84 4.86
CA TRP A 139 17.16 12.75 3.84
C TRP A 139 16.05 13.33 2.97
N LEU A 140 15.14 12.49 2.46
CA LEU A 140 14.03 12.95 1.62
C LEU A 140 13.11 13.91 2.35
N LEU A 141 12.81 13.66 3.63
CA LEU A 141 12.04 14.58 4.46
C LEU A 141 12.79 15.88 4.76
N THR A 142 14.12 15.83 4.92
CA THR A 142 14.98 17.01 5.10
C THR A 142 14.85 17.93 3.88
N VAL A 143 14.98 17.36 2.67
CA VAL A 143 14.84 18.11 1.41
C VAL A 143 13.40 18.59 1.20
N LYS A 144 12.40 17.73 1.39
CA LYS A 144 10.97 18.05 1.21
C LYS A 144 10.51 19.22 2.08
N HIS A 145 10.98 19.27 3.32
CA HIS A 145 10.61 20.31 4.27
C HIS A 145 11.63 21.46 4.32
N GLU A 146 12.54 21.55 3.34
CA GLU A 146 13.55 22.62 3.21
C GLU A 146 14.28 22.90 4.53
N ARG A 147 14.62 21.82 5.25
CA ARG A 147 15.29 21.94 6.56
C ARG A 147 16.74 22.37 6.32
N GLN A 148 17.22 23.29 7.15
CA GLN A 148 18.59 23.80 7.10
C GLN A 148 19.59 22.94 7.90
N ASP A 149 19.16 21.78 8.42
CA ASP A 149 20.00 20.91 9.22
C ASP A 149 19.73 19.42 8.98
N LEU A 150 20.68 18.58 9.40
CA LEU A 150 20.59 17.12 9.30
C LEU A 150 20.00 16.48 10.57
N ARG A 151 19.17 17.20 11.36
CA ARG A 151 18.65 16.69 12.64
C ARG A 151 17.90 15.38 12.47
N LEU A 152 17.14 15.21 11.39
CA LEU A 152 16.41 13.98 11.12
C LEU A 152 17.37 12.78 10.99
N LEU A 153 18.51 12.93 10.31
CA LEU A 153 19.52 11.87 10.26
C LEU A 153 20.06 11.58 11.67
N HIS A 154 20.41 12.61 12.44
CA HIS A 154 20.90 12.44 13.81
C HIS A 154 19.89 11.71 14.71
N HIS A 155 18.59 12.00 14.58
CA HIS A 155 17.56 11.31 15.35
C HIS A 155 17.47 9.82 14.97
N VAL A 156 17.53 9.48 13.67
CA VAL A 156 17.56 8.07 13.24
C VAL A 156 18.77 7.34 13.82
N VAL A 157 19.96 7.98 13.82
CA VAL A 157 21.16 7.39 14.43
C VAL A 157 20.97 7.21 15.94
N SER A 158 20.41 8.20 16.63
CA SER A 158 20.17 8.14 18.07
C SER A 158 19.21 7.01 18.46
N VAL A 159 18.13 6.81 17.69
CA VAL A 159 17.20 5.68 17.90
C VAL A 159 17.93 4.35 17.68
N ALA A 160 18.70 4.23 16.61
CA ALA A 160 19.44 2.99 16.31
C ALA A 160 20.54 2.66 17.34
N ALA A 161 21.12 3.68 18.00
CA ALA A 161 22.13 3.52 19.04
C ALA A 161 21.52 3.36 20.46
N SER A 162 20.20 3.48 20.61
CA SER A 162 19.56 3.43 21.93
C SER A 162 19.65 2.02 22.53
N PRO A 163 20.04 1.87 23.81
CA PRO A 163 20.11 0.55 24.46
C PRO A 163 18.74 -0.11 24.64
N ARG A 164 17.65 0.67 24.59
CA ARG A 164 16.26 0.15 24.59
C ARG A 164 15.82 -0.36 23.21
N SER A 165 16.57 -0.01 22.16
CA SER A 165 16.25 -0.36 20.78
C SER A 165 16.97 -1.63 20.37
N GLU A 166 16.31 -2.78 20.55
CA GLU A 166 16.72 -3.97 19.83
C GLU A 166 16.57 -3.76 18.32
N ALA A 167 17.53 -4.30 17.56
CA ALA A 167 17.45 -4.28 16.11
C ALA A 167 16.13 -4.89 15.62
N CYS A 168 15.56 -4.31 14.56
CA CYS A 168 14.37 -4.86 13.93
C CYS A 168 14.62 -6.34 13.52
N PRO A 169 13.77 -7.30 13.95
CA PRO A 169 13.99 -8.74 13.72
C PRO A 169 13.93 -9.16 12.25
N GLY A 170 13.59 -8.23 11.38
CA GLY A 170 13.54 -8.42 9.95
C GLY A 170 12.31 -9.23 9.53
N SER A 171 12.50 -10.10 8.55
CA SER A 171 11.43 -10.92 7.96
C SER A 171 11.12 -12.19 8.78
N ARG A 172 11.92 -12.51 9.80
CA ARG A 172 11.69 -13.68 10.66
C ARG A 172 10.76 -13.28 11.80
N GLY A 173 9.71 -14.06 12.03
CA GLY A 173 8.80 -13.85 13.16
C GLY A 173 9.57 -13.92 14.48
N SER A 174 9.43 -12.90 15.32
CA SER A 174 10.15 -12.77 16.59
C SER A 174 9.18 -12.62 17.76
N THR A 175 9.48 -13.30 18.84
CA THR A 175 8.76 -13.22 20.11
C THR A 175 9.31 -12.03 20.91
N ARG A 176 8.58 -10.91 20.93
CA ARG A 176 8.98 -9.67 21.63
C ARG A 176 7.77 -8.82 22.01
N SER A 177 8.00 -7.76 22.77
CA SER A 177 6.99 -6.73 23.01
C SER A 177 6.75 -5.92 21.73
N TRP A 178 5.56 -6.05 21.18
CA TRP A 178 5.15 -5.35 19.96
C TRP A 178 4.42 -4.05 20.30
N LEU A 179 4.55 -3.06 19.41
CA LEU A 179 3.78 -1.82 19.43
C LEU A 179 2.72 -1.86 18.33
N THR A 180 1.65 -1.10 18.50
CA THR A 180 0.57 -0.92 17.54
C THR A 180 -0.01 0.48 17.66
N VAL A 181 -1.04 0.79 16.87
CA VAL A 181 -1.84 2.00 17.00
C VAL A 181 -3.20 1.60 17.54
N ASN A 182 -3.73 2.36 18.50
CA ASN A 182 -5.09 2.19 18.97
C ASN A 182 -6.04 3.04 18.11
N ASP A 183 -7.14 2.42 17.68
CA ASP A 183 -8.25 3.13 17.07
C ASP A 183 -9.00 3.90 18.17
N PRO A 184 -9.03 5.25 18.14
CA PRO A 184 -9.66 6.05 19.20
C PRO A 184 -11.16 5.78 19.34
N TYR A 185 -11.83 5.44 18.24
CA TYR A 185 -13.26 5.20 18.20
C TYR A 185 -13.61 3.84 18.82
N THR A 186 -12.90 2.78 18.43
CA THR A 186 -13.16 1.43 18.94
C THR A 186 -12.42 1.11 20.25
N ARG A 187 -11.46 1.95 20.64
CA ARG A 187 -10.51 1.75 21.76
C ARG A 187 -9.78 0.40 21.69
N ARG A 188 -9.60 -0.13 20.48
CA ARG A 188 -8.94 -1.41 20.23
C ARG A 188 -7.68 -1.22 19.39
N PRO A 189 -6.68 -2.10 19.56
CA PRO A 189 -5.50 -2.09 18.71
C PRO A 189 -5.87 -2.40 17.25
N VAL A 190 -5.14 -1.79 16.32
CA VAL A 190 -5.30 -2.06 14.89
C VAL A 190 -4.84 -3.48 14.58
N SER A 191 -5.79 -4.34 14.18
CA SER A 191 -5.53 -5.73 13.82
C SER A 191 -4.60 -5.84 12.62
N GLY A 192 -3.61 -6.73 12.68
CA GLY A 192 -2.67 -6.98 11.59
C GLY A 192 -1.60 -5.91 11.42
N PHE A 193 -1.54 -4.90 12.30
CA PHE A 193 -0.49 -3.88 12.30
C PHE A 193 0.28 -3.91 13.61
N VAL A 194 1.49 -4.45 13.55
CA VAL A 194 2.41 -4.60 14.68
C VAL A 194 3.80 -4.15 14.28
N VAL A 195 4.47 -3.41 15.15
CA VAL A 195 5.72 -2.70 14.86
C VAL A 195 6.71 -2.93 16.00
N CYS A 196 8.00 -3.12 15.67
CA CYS A 196 9.03 -3.20 16.69
C CYS A 196 9.38 -1.82 17.25
N TYR A 197 9.94 -1.77 18.46
CA TYR A 197 10.34 -0.52 19.12
C TYR A 197 11.19 0.39 18.22
N GLN A 198 12.24 -0.16 17.59
CA GLN A 198 13.13 0.63 16.73
C GLN A 198 12.38 1.33 15.59
N CYS A 199 11.54 0.60 14.84
CA CYS A 199 10.81 1.19 13.71
C CYS A 199 9.77 2.22 14.18
N ALA A 200 9.06 1.95 15.29
CA ALA A 200 8.09 2.89 15.84
C ALA A 200 8.76 4.20 16.27
N MET A 201 9.84 4.12 17.06
CA MET A 201 10.58 5.30 17.52
C MET A 201 11.25 6.05 16.37
N THR A 202 11.68 5.33 15.32
CA THR A 202 12.22 5.96 14.12
C THR A 202 11.15 6.76 13.38
N VAL A 203 9.91 6.26 13.28
CA VAL A 203 8.79 7.03 12.71
C VAL A 203 8.51 8.27 13.54
N GLU A 204 8.39 8.17 14.86
CA GLU A 204 8.12 9.33 15.72
C GLU A 204 9.25 10.37 15.66
N ALA A 205 10.50 9.91 15.52
CA ALA A 205 11.66 10.79 15.32
C ALA A 205 11.63 11.54 13.97
N LEU A 206 11.07 10.91 12.92
CA LEU A 206 10.97 11.48 11.58
C LEU A 206 9.72 12.35 11.40
N LEU A 207 8.63 12.02 12.11
CA LEU A 207 7.34 12.70 12.07
C LEU A 207 6.93 13.09 13.50
N PRO A 208 7.51 14.16 14.08
CA PRO A 208 7.38 14.47 15.52
C PRO A 208 5.95 14.77 15.97
N ASN A 209 5.07 15.22 15.08
CA ASN A 209 3.66 15.43 15.39
C ASN A 209 2.87 14.12 15.58
N LEU A 210 3.47 12.96 15.25
CA LEU A 210 2.95 11.63 15.56
C LEU A 210 3.56 11.03 16.84
N ALA A 211 4.29 11.81 17.64
CA ALA A 211 4.88 11.31 18.88
C ALA A 211 3.79 10.74 19.83
N GLY A 212 4.05 9.58 20.40
CA GLY A 212 3.08 8.88 21.26
C GLY A 212 1.95 8.15 20.52
N LEU A 213 2.00 8.08 19.18
CA LEU A 213 1.04 7.32 18.37
C LEU A 213 1.14 5.81 18.64
N PHE A 214 2.36 5.30 18.83
CA PHE A 214 2.60 3.87 19.01
C PHE A 214 2.47 3.47 20.49
N VAL A 215 1.61 2.48 20.75
CA VAL A 215 1.31 1.99 22.10
C VAL A 215 1.60 0.48 22.20
N PRO A 216 1.96 -0.04 23.40
CA PRO A 216 2.19 -1.47 23.58
C PRO A 216 0.97 -2.31 23.21
N LEU A 217 1.19 -3.38 22.44
CA LEU A 217 0.18 -4.37 22.07
C LEU A 217 -0.12 -5.26 23.29
N GLY A 218 -0.94 -4.74 24.21
CA GLY A 218 -1.42 -5.43 25.41
C GLY A 218 -0.45 -5.39 26.60
N SER A 219 -0.96 -5.11 27.79
CA SER A 219 -0.19 -5.05 29.04
C SER A 219 0.01 -6.43 29.72
N ARG A 220 -0.60 -7.49 29.19
CA ARG A 220 -0.68 -8.85 29.81
C ARG A 220 -0.58 -10.03 28.83
N SER A 221 -0.34 -9.80 27.55
CA SER A 221 -0.32 -10.89 26.55
C SER A 221 1.09 -11.46 26.42
N GLU A 222 1.18 -12.79 26.41
CA GLU A 222 2.40 -13.53 26.08
C GLU A 222 3.03 -12.97 24.80
N PRO A 223 4.37 -12.92 24.73
CA PRO A 223 5.05 -12.33 23.58
C PRO A 223 4.64 -13.08 22.30
N LEU A 224 3.95 -12.36 21.41
CA LEU A 224 3.47 -12.89 20.14
C LEU A 224 4.62 -13.02 19.14
N LYS A 225 4.64 -14.11 18.38
CA LYS A 225 5.60 -14.29 17.30
C LYS A 225 5.07 -13.60 16.04
N GLU A 226 5.51 -12.38 15.81
CA GLU A 226 5.05 -11.54 14.70
C GLU A 226 6.20 -11.00 13.86
N VAL A 227 5.87 -10.39 12.72
CA VAL A 227 6.82 -9.71 11.82
C VAL A 227 6.51 -8.21 11.83
N CYS A 228 7.56 -7.39 11.93
CA CYS A 228 7.39 -5.93 11.96
C CYS A 228 6.77 -5.42 10.65
N ALA A 229 5.61 -4.78 10.73
CA ALA A 229 4.90 -4.18 9.61
C ALA A 229 5.72 -3.07 8.92
N LEU A 230 6.59 -2.39 9.67
CA LEU A 230 7.52 -1.38 9.18
C LEU A 230 8.93 -1.92 8.91
N HIS A 231 9.09 -3.24 8.77
CA HIS A 231 10.33 -3.79 8.22
C HIS A 231 10.34 -3.57 6.70
N PHE A 232 11.39 -2.91 6.21
CA PHE A 232 11.61 -2.79 4.77
C PHE A 232 12.14 -4.09 4.18
N THR A 233 11.45 -4.58 3.17
CA THR A 233 11.90 -5.67 2.33
C THR A 233 11.76 -5.23 0.87
N PRO A 234 12.82 -5.26 0.04
CA PRO A 234 12.76 -4.76 -1.34
C PRO A 234 11.62 -5.36 -2.18
N LYS A 235 11.25 -6.62 -1.91
CA LYS A 235 10.17 -7.33 -2.62
C LYS A 235 8.76 -7.03 -2.07
N ARG A 236 8.62 -6.46 -0.87
CA ARG A 236 7.33 -6.20 -0.22
C ARG A 236 7.03 -4.70 -0.19
N ARG A 237 5.98 -4.28 -0.88
CA ARG A 237 5.54 -2.87 -0.95
C ARG A 237 4.83 -2.38 0.32
N ARG A 238 4.58 -3.28 1.29
CA ARG A 238 3.82 -3.02 2.52
C ARG A 238 4.44 -1.90 3.37
N PHE A 239 5.76 -1.90 3.53
CA PHE A 239 6.49 -0.85 4.25
C PHE A 239 6.19 0.54 3.67
N VAL A 240 6.30 0.68 2.34
CA VAL A 240 6.13 1.95 1.64
C VAL A 240 4.72 2.48 1.88
N ARG A 241 3.70 1.62 1.80
CA ARG A 241 2.29 2.02 2.00
C ARG A 241 1.97 2.41 3.44
N TYR A 242 2.54 1.70 4.42
CA TYR A 242 2.37 2.11 5.82
C TYR A 242 3.03 3.44 6.12
N PHE A 243 4.26 3.62 5.65
CA PHE A 243 4.95 4.88 5.84
C PHE A 243 4.23 6.02 5.10
N ASP A 244 3.72 5.77 3.89
CA ASP A 244 2.90 6.69 3.11
C ASP A 244 1.65 7.16 3.87
N ALA A 245 0.93 6.23 4.51
CA ALA A 245 -0.22 6.57 5.36
C ALA A 245 0.20 7.44 6.56
N LEU A 246 1.29 7.09 7.25
CA LEU A 246 1.82 7.86 8.38
C LEU A 246 2.27 9.27 7.95
N GLU A 247 3.03 9.36 6.87
CA GLU A 247 3.53 10.63 6.31
C GLU A 247 2.37 11.53 5.87
N THR A 248 1.40 10.99 5.13
CA THR A 248 0.24 11.75 4.65
C THR A 248 -0.62 12.27 5.81
N THR A 249 -0.83 11.47 6.86
CA THR A 249 -1.54 11.93 8.07
C THR A 249 -0.76 13.03 8.78
N SER A 250 0.57 12.90 8.89
CA SER A 250 1.43 13.93 9.47
C SER A 250 1.39 15.24 8.67
N ASP A 251 1.52 15.19 7.35
CA ASP A 251 1.48 16.36 6.47
C ASP A 251 0.14 17.08 6.55
N LYS A 252 -0.98 16.34 6.46
CA LYS A 252 -2.33 16.91 6.56
C LYS A 252 -2.52 17.67 7.88
N ALA A 253 -2.05 17.09 8.98
CA ALA A 253 -2.12 17.71 10.30
C ALA A 253 -1.30 19.00 10.37
N LEU A 254 -0.08 19.00 9.81
CA LEU A 254 0.78 20.19 9.77
C LEU A 254 0.20 21.31 8.89
N VAL A 255 -0.28 20.97 7.69
CA VAL A 255 -0.89 21.95 6.77
C VAL A 255 -2.18 22.52 7.34
N GLY A 256 -3.00 21.68 7.97
CA GLY A 256 -4.25 22.09 8.61
C GLY A 256 -4.07 22.78 9.96
N ASN A 257 -2.85 22.80 10.51
CA ASN A 257 -2.56 23.22 11.89
C ASN A 257 -3.48 22.54 12.93
N GLN A 258 -3.69 21.24 12.76
CA GLN A 258 -4.59 20.42 13.57
C GLN A 258 -3.85 19.22 14.15
N ALA A 259 -4.45 18.58 15.15
CA ALA A 259 -3.97 17.29 15.63
C ALA A 259 -4.10 16.22 14.52
N PRO A 260 -3.18 15.24 14.43
CA PRO A 260 -3.30 14.15 13.49
C PRO A 260 -4.61 13.39 13.66
N ASP A 261 -5.29 13.10 12.55
CA ASP A 261 -6.48 12.25 12.56
C ASP A 261 -6.07 10.78 12.74
N VAL A 262 -5.97 10.37 14.00
CA VAL A 262 -5.63 8.99 14.38
C VAL A 262 -6.74 8.02 13.99
N THR A 263 -7.99 8.48 13.85
CA THR A 263 -9.12 7.61 13.49
C THR A 263 -9.02 7.19 12.02
N ASP A 264 -8.84 8.15 11.11
CA ASP A 264 -8.63 7.87 9.68
C ASP A 264 -7.36 7.03 9.48
N LEU A 265 -6.27 7.38 10.17
CA LEU A 265 -5.03 6.62 10.13
C LEU A 265 -5.23 5.17 10.60
N ALA A 266 -5.90 4.93 11.74
CA ALA A 266 -6.14 3.60 12.25
C ALA A 266 -6.98 2.75 11.29
N GLN A 267 -7.99 3.35 10.65
CA GLN A 267 -8.77 2.69 9.60
C GLN A 267 -7.92 2.35 8.38
N GLU A 268 -7.04 3.25 7.94
CA GLU A 268 -6.18 3.02 6.79
C GLU A 268 -5.10 1.95 7.09
N LEU A 269 -4.47 1.99 8.26
CA LEU A 269 -3.54 0.95 8.72
C LEU A 269 -4.22 -0.42 8.80
N ARG A 270 -5.48 -0.47 9.26
CA ARG A 270 -6.28 -1.70 9.28
C ARG A 270 -6.53 -2.23 7.87
N ARG A 271 -6.94 -1.37 6.93
CA ARG A 271 -7.12 -1.75 5.51
C ARG A 271 -5.82 -2.28 4.92
N LEU A 272 -4.71 -1.58 5.15
CA LEU A 272 -3.36 -1.99 4.73
C LEU A 272 -2.91 -3.32 5.35
N GLY A 273 -3.34 -3.63 6.58
CA GLY A 273 -3.04 -4.89 7.28
C GLY A 273 -3.93 -6.07 6.94
N VAL A 274 -5.18 -5.82 6.57
CA VAL A 274 -6.19 -6.87 6.31
C VAL A 274 -6.32 -7.20 4.81
N GLY A 275 -5.86 -6.36 3.89
CA GLY A 275 -6.35 -6.44 2.50
C GLY A 275 -5.35 -6.43 1.34
N TYR A 276 -4.03 -6.31 1.51
CA TYR A 276 -3.18 -5.99 0.33
C TYR A 276 -2.21 -7.06 -0.17
N GLU A 277 -1.98 -8.14 0.58
CA GLU A 277 -1.30 -9.32 0.07
C GLU A 277 -2.27 -10.49 0.16
N CYS A 278 -2.50 -11.16 -0.96
CA CYS A 278 -3.31 -12.36 -1.00
C CYS A 278 -2.73 -13.37 -0.01
N ARG A 279 -3.55 -13.91 0.90
CA ARG A 279 -3.14 -14.98 1.82
C ARG A 279 -3.10 -16.36 1.15
N GLU A 280 -3.04 -16.35 -0.18
CA GLU A 280 -3.01 -17.54 -1.02
C GLU A 280 -4.13 -18.54 -0.66
N ASP A 281 -3.75 -19.78 -0.40
CA ASP A 281 -4.58 -20.89 0.06
C ASP A 281 -4.78 -20.90 1.58
N SER A 282 -4.13 -19.99 2.33
CA SER A 282 -4.30 -19.93 3.77
C SER A 282 -5.68 -19.37 4.13
N PRO A 283 -6.52 -20.15 4.83
CA PRO A 283 -7.87 -19.72 5.15
C PRO A 283 -7.88 -18.54 6.12
N VAL A 284 -8.66 -17.51 5.82
CA VAL A 284 -8.83 -16.32 6.66
C VAL A 284 -10.18 -16.38 7.36
N ARG A 285 -10.16 -16.27 8.69
CA ARG A 285 -11.35 -16.14 9.53
C ARG A 285 -11.80 -14.69 9.60
N ASP A 286 -13.11 -14.46 9.56
CA ASP A 286 -13.73 -13.13 9.68
C ASP A 286 -13.17 -12.06 8.71
N GLY A 287 -12.76 -12.49 7.51
CA GLY A 287 -12.17 -11.64 6.48
C GLY A 287 -13.22 -10.89 5.64
N TYR A 288 -12.76 -9.86 4.91
CA TYR A 288 -13.56 -9.17 3.90
C TYR A 288 -13.22 -9.70 2.51
N TRP A 289 -14.25 -10.10 1.76
CA TRP A 289 -14.13 -10.81 0.49
C TRP A 289 -15.06 -10.24 -0.56
N HIS A 290 -14.59 -10.17 -1.79
CA HIS A 290 -15.42 -9.93 -2.97
C HIS A 290 -15.95 -11.27 -3.47
N THR A 291 -17.27 -11.38 -3.56
CA THR A 291 -17.99 -12.57 -4.05
C THR A 291 -18.76 -12.24 -5.31
N MET A 292 -19.07 -13.25 -6.12
CA MET A 292 -19.98 -13.08 -7.25
C MET A 292 -21.43 -13.26 -6.80
N GLN A 293 -22.34 -12.47 -7.36
CA GLN A 293 -23.78 -12.57 -7.13
C GLN A 293 -24.33 -13.95 -7.48
N SER A 294 -23.80 -14.55 -8.56
CA SER A 294 -24.25 -15.83 -9.08
C SER A 294 -23.37 -17.02 -8.67
N LEU A 295 -22.23 -16.78 -8.03
CA LEU A 295 -21.26 -17.82 -7.66
C LEU A 295 -20.58 -17.44 -6.34
N PRO A 296 -21.26 -17.63 -5.18
CA PRO A 296 -20.73 -17.25 -3.86
C PRO A 296 -19.40 -17.92 -3.49
N GLU A 297 -19.12 -19.09 -4.07
CA GLU A 297 -17.87 -19.84 -3.94
C GLU A 297 -16.66 -19.09 -4.50
N MET A 298 -16.90 -18.15 -5.43
CA MET A 298 -15.85 -17.32 -6.00
C MET A 298 -15.47 -16.19 -5.02
N THR A 299 -14.71 -16.55 -3.99
CA THR A 299 -14.20 -15.62 -2.96
C THR A 299 -12.86 -15.03 -3.37
N VAL A 300 -12.78 -13.70 -3.46
CA VAL A 300 -11.58 -12.97 -3.89
C VAL A 300 -11.20 -11.92 -2.85
N CYS A 301 -9.94 -11.94 -2.40
CA CYS A 301 -9.45 -10.92 -1.47
C CYS A 301 -9.33 -9.55 -2.17
N ASP A 302 -9.32 -8.45 -1.41
CA ASP A 302 -9.24 -7.10 -1.96
C ASP A 302 -7.99 -6.90 -2.86
N ALA A 303 -6.86 -7.51 -2.52
CA ALA A 303 -5.65 -7.50 -3.34
C ALA A 303 -5.89 -8.08 -4.75
N CYS A 304 -6.34 -9.33 -4.84
CA CYS A 304 -6.62 -9.99 -6.11
C CYS A 304 -7.78 -9.34 -6.86
N PHE A 305 -8.77 -8.80 -6.15
CA PHE A 305 -9.89 -8.09 -6.77
C PHE A 305 -9.40 -6.84 -7.49
N ASN A 306 -8.60 -6.01 -6.82
CA ASN A 306 -8.08 -4.78 -7.40
C ASN A 306 -7.09 -5.03 -8.54
N GLU A 307 -6.31 -6.11 -8.46
CA GLU A 307 -5.31 -6.47 -9.48
C GLU A 307 -5.95 -7.12 -10.72
N VAL A 308 -6.87 -8.07 -10.53
CA VAL A 308 -7.36 -8.95 -11.62
C VAL A 308 -8.77 -8.62 -12.07
N VAL A 309 -9.68 -8.34 -11.12
CA VAL A 309 -11.11 -8.21 -11.40
C VAL A 309 -11.49 -6.78 -11.75
N ARG A 310 -11.02 -5.79 -10.97
CA ARG A 310 -11.35 -4.37 -11.15
C ARG A 310 -11.05 -3.85 -12.56
N PRO A 311 -9.90 -4.14 -13.19
CA PRO A 311 -9.65 -3.72 -14.57
C PRO A 311 -10.72 -4.27 -15.54
N ARG A 312 -11.14 -5.53 -15.36
CA ARG A 312 -12.15 -6.17 -16.21
C ARG A 312 -13.56 -5.59 -16.00
N VAL A 313 -13.87 -5.17 -14.78
CA VAL A 313 -15.13 -4.44 -14.49
C VAL A 313 -15.14 -3.10 -15.22
N GLN A 314 -14.03 -2.38 -15.19
CA GLN A 314 -13.87 -1.09 -15.89
C GLN A 314 -13.95 -1.25 -17.41
N ASP A 315 -13.44 -2.35 -17.96
CA ASP A 315 -13.58 -2.72 -19.38
C ASP A 315 -15.02 -3.14 -19.78
N GLY A 316 -15.96 -3.18 -18.84
CA GLY A 316 -17.34 -3.59 -19.11
C GLY A 316 -17.52 -5.09 -19.31
N ASN A 317 -16.64 -5.94 -18.74
CA ASN A 317 -16.75 -7.38 -18.88
C ASN A 317 -17.93 -7.94 -18.06
N SER A 318 -18.83 -8.67 -18.71
CA SER A 318 -20.04 -9.21 -18.08
C SER A 318 -19.76 -10.22 -16.97
N VAL A 319 -18.70 -11.03 -17.08
CA VAL A 319 -18.32 -12.00 -16.03
C VAL A 319 -17.78 -11.27 -14.80
N ALA A 320 -16.93 -10.27 -14.99
CA ALA A 320 -16.35 -9.50 -13.89
C ALA A 320 -17.39 -8.60 -13.19
N GLN A 321 -18.38 -8.08 -13.92
CA GLN A 321 -19.45 -7.25 -13.35
C GLN A 321 -20.39 -8.01 -12.39
N CYS A 322 -20.39 -9.35 -12.43
CA CYS A 322 -21.13 -10.15 -11.47
C CYS A 322 -20.55 -10.10 -10.04
N PHE A 323 -19.37 -9.52 -9.83
CA PHE A 323 -18.83 -9.34 -8.47
C PHE A 323 -19.51 -8.21 -7.71
N PHE A 324 -19.71 -8.40 -6.41
CA PHE A 324 -20.02 -7.31 -5.50
C PHE A 324 -18.82 -6.36 -5.40
N THR A 325 -19.01 -5.10 -5.78
CA THR A 325 -17.97 -4.07 -5.71
C THR A 325 -17.52 -3.78 -4.28
N LYS A 326 -18.43 -3.95 -3.31
CA LYS A 326 -18.13 -3.82 -1.88
C LYS A 326 -17.86 -5.21 -1.30
N ALA A 327 -16.69 -5.37 -0.68
CA ALA A 327 -16.34 -6.60 0.02
C ALA A 327 -17.33 -6.88 1.17
N GLN A 328 -17.72 -8.14 1.29
CA GLN A 328 -18.61 -8.65 2.33
C GLN A 328 -17.79 -9.40 3.37
N ARG A 329 -18.21 -9.33 4.63
CA ARG A 329 -17.54 -10.09 5.70
C ARG A 329 -17.99 -11.55 5.63
N LEU A 330 -17.04 -12.46 5.53
CA LEU A 330 -17.29 -13.91 5.58
C LEU A 330 -16.62 -14.52 6.81
N PRO A 331 -17.25 -15.50 7.47
CA PRO A 331 -16.69 -16.15 8.65
C PRO A 331 -15.39 -16.92 8.34
N PHE A 332 -15.29 -17.48 7.13
CA PHE A 332 -14.16 -18.29 6.68
C PHE A 332 -14.12 -18.34 5.15
N ALA A 333 -12.98 -18.04 4.53
CA ALA A 333 -12.75 -18.23 3.08
C ALA A 333 -11.25 -18.25 2.71
N THR A 334 -10.96 -18.75 1.50
CA THR A 334 -9.65 -18.70 0.82
C THR A 334 -9.78 -17.89 -0.48
N CYS A 335 -8.67 -17.38 -1.03
CA CYS A 335 -8.73 -16.55 -2.23
C CYS A 335 -8.68 -17.39 -3.50
N GLN A 336 -9.75 -17.43 -4.30
CA GLN A 336 -9.79 -18.23 -5.54
C GLN A 336 -8.85 -17.70 -6.64
N LEU A 337 -8.40 -16.45 -6.57
CA LEU A 337 -7.52 -15.82 -7.58
C LEU A 337 -6.07 -15.67 -7.10
N TYR A 338 -5.63 -16.46 -6.12
CA TYR A 338 -4.22 -16.39 -5.74
C TYR A 338 -3.31 -17.05 -6.78
N SER A 339 -3.74 -18.16 -7.36
CA SER A 339 -2.88 -18.99 -8.20
C SER A 339 -2.80 -18.51 -9.66
N PRO A 340 -1.67 -18.75 -10.36
CA PRO A 340 -1.55 -18.50 -11.78
C PRO A 340 -2.62 -19.22 -12.60
N ARG A 341 -2.89 -20.51 -12.31
CA ARG A 341 -3.91 -21.30 -13.01
C ARG A 341 -5.29 -20.64 -12.93
N MET A 342 -5.75 -20.27 -11.73
CA MET A 342 -7.09 -19.69 -11.59
C MET A 342 -7.19 -18.29 -12.21
N ARG A 343 -6.10 -17.53 -12.22
CA ARG A 343 -6.02 -16.26 -12.96
C ARG A 343 -6.17 -16.47 -14.46
N GLU A 344 -5.52 -17.49 -15.03
CA GLU A 344 -5.68 -17.85 -16.44
C GLU A 344 -7.10 -18.31 -16.77
N ILE A 345 -7.70 -19.15 -15.91
CA ILE A 345 -9.09 -19.59 -16.05
C ILE A 345 -10.03 -18.40 -16.04
N PHE A 346 -9.89 -17.48 -15.07
CA PHE A 346 -10.69 -16.27 -14.98
C PHE A 346 -10.52 -15.37 -16.21
N GLN A 347 -9.28 -15.18 -16.67
CA GLN A 347 -9.02 -14.42 -17.90
C GLN A 347 -9.68 -15.07 -19.13
N LYS A 348 -9.62 -16.40 -19.24
CA LYS A 348 -10.24 -17.15 -20.33
C LYS A 348 -11.76 -17.05 -20.30
N ALA A 349 -12.37 -17.17 -19.12
CA ALA A 349 -13.79 -16.97 -18.89
C ALA A 349 -14.21 -15.54 -19.29
N CYS A 350 -13.45 -14.52 -18.86
CA CYS A 350 -13.69 -13.13 -19.25
C CYS A 350 -13.61 -12.93 -20.78
N ARG A 351 -12.59 -13.50 -21.44
CA ARG A 351 -12.42 -13.39 -22.90
C ARG A 351 -13.56 -14.03 -23.68
N ARG A 352 -14.05 -15.19 -23.21
CA ARG A 352 -15.13 -15.94 -23.86
C ARG A 352 -16.53 -15.49 -23.42
N ARG A 353 -16.61 -14.61 -22.40
CA ARG A 353 -17.85 -14.26 -21.68
C ARG A 353 -18.59 -15.49 -21.16
N ASP A 354 -17.83 -16.51 -20.79
CA ASP A 354 -18.32 -17.83 -20.42
C ASP A 354 -18.27 -17.98 -18.91
N ARG A 355 -19.42 -17.76 -18.27
CA ARG A 355 -19.59 -17.83 -16.83
C ARG A 355 -19.70 -19.28 -16.34
N GLU A 356 -20.34 -20.14 -17.13
CA GLU A 356 -20.53 -21.55 -16.80
C GLU A 356 -19.18 -22.27 -16.72
N TYR A 357 -18.26 -21.94 -17.65
CA TYR A 357 -16.88 -22.42 -17.57
C TYR A 357 -16.16 -21.98 -16.29
N LEU A 358 -16.35 -20.74 -15.84
CA LEU A 358 -15.74 -20.28 -14.59
C LEU A 358 -16.30 -21.03 -13.39
N GLU A 359 -17.61 -21.20 -13.34
CA GLU A 359 -18.32 -21.92 -12.28
C GLU A 359 -17.85 -23.37 -12.15
N GLU A 360 -17.82 -24.10 -13.26
CA GLU A 360 -17.32 -25.48 -13.29
C GLU A 360 -15.90 -25.59 -12.72
N ARG A 361 -15.00 -24.68 -13.11
CA ARG A 361 -13.60 -24.70 -12.65
C ARG A 361 -13.41 -24.28 -11.20
N VAL A 362 -14.23 -23.35 -10.69
CA VAL A 362 -14.22 -22.94 -9.28
C VAL A 362 -14.73 -24.07 -8.38
N LEU A 363 -15.79 -24.77 -8.81
CA LEU A 363 -16.31 -25.91 -8.07
C LEU A 363 -15.33 -27.09 -8.08
N GLU A 364 -14.72 -27.41 -9.22
CA GLU A 364 -13.65 -28.42 -9.35
C GLU A 364 -12.49 -28.12 -8.37
N ARG A 365 -12.05 -26.86 -8.32
CA ARG A 365 -11.01 -26.43 -7.38
C ARG A 365 -11.40 -26.69 -5.93
N ARG A 366 -12.62 -26.30 -5.56
CA ARG A 366 -13.11 -26.40 -4.18
C ARG A 366 -13.23 -27.84 -3.72
N GLU A 367 -13.64 -28.74 -4.62
CA GLU A 367 -13.70 -30.18 -4.35
C GLU A 367 -12.30 -30.75 -4.06
N ILE A 368 -11.31 -30.40 -4.88
CA ILE A 368 -9.92 -30.84 -4.70
C ILE A 368 -9.30 -30.24 -3.43
N GLU A 369 -9.52 -28.95 -3.16
CA GLU A 369 -9.09 -28.29 -1.93
C GLU A 369 -9.66 -28.98 -0.69
N ALA A 370 -10.95 -29.35 -0.73
CA ALA A 370 -11.62 -30.06 0.35
C ALA A 370 -11.05 -31.46 0.57
N ASP A 371 -10.80 -32.24 -0.50
CA ASP A 371 -10.20 -33.58 -0.41
C ASP A 371 -8.78 -33.54 0.18
N ILE A 372 -7.94 -32.61 -0.27
CA ILE A 372 -6.58 -32.41 0.26
C ILE A 372 -6.65 -31.99 1.74
N TYR A 373 -7.53 -31.05 2.09
CA TYR A 373 -7.68 -30.60 3.47
C TYR A 373 -8.18 -31.73 4.40
N GLU A 374 -9.11 -32.56 3.94
CA GLU A 374 -9.58 -33.72 4.69
C GLU A 374 -8.47 -34.74 4.92
N LYS A 375 -7.63 -35.01 3.90
CA LYS A 375 -6.45 -35.88 4.03
C LYS A 375 -5.45 -35.32 5.04
N LEU A 376 -5.18 -34.01 5.01
CA LEU A 376 -4.32 -33.33 5.99
C LEU A 376 -4.87 -33.44 7.42
N LEU A 377 -6.18 -33.23 7.62
CA LEU A 377 -6.82 -33.37 8.93
C LEU A 377 -6.77 -34.82 9.46
N LYS A 378 -6.89 -35.82 8.59
CA LYS A 378 -6.73 -37.24 8.97
C LYS A 378 -5.31 -37.53 9.45
N LEU A 379 -4.31 -36.94 8.82
CA LEU A 379 -2.90 -37.06 9.22
C LEU A 379 -2.62 -36.35 10.56
N ASP A 380 -3.19 -35.17 10.79
CA ASP A 380 -3.04 -34.41 12.04
C ASP A 380 -3.70 -35.14 13.24
N LYS A 381 -4.93 -35.64 13.06
CA LYS A 381 -5.64 -36.41 14.10
C LYS A 381 -4.98 -37.74 14.44
N ALA A 382 -4.18 -38.31 13.55
CA ALA A 382 -3.47 -39.56 13.80
C ALA A 382 -2.34 -39.42 14.83
N GLN A 383 -1.96 -38.18 15.20
CA GLN A 383 -1.06 -37.85 16.33
C GLN A 383 0.28 -38.61 16.36
N LYS A 384 0.78 -39.03 15.18
CA LYS A 384 2.09 -39.65 15.00
C LYS A 384 3.07 -38.63 14.41
N ASN A 385 3.95 -38.09 15.25
CA ASN A 385 5.12 -37.31 14.84
C ASN A 385 6.20 -38.25 14.26
N ASP A 386 5.84 -39.02 13.24
CA ASP A 386 6.75 -39.90 12.51
C ASP A 386 7.20 -39.22 11.23
N THR A 387 8.47 -39.41 10.84
CA THR A 387 9.03 -38.90 9.57
C THR A 387 8.24 -39.33 8.33
N TRP A 388 7.40 -40.37 8.43
CA TRP A 388 6.48 -40.80 7.39
C TRP A 388 5.26 -39.89 7.23
N SER A 389 4.67 -39.38 8.32
CA SER A 389 3.52 -38.47 8.26
C SER A 389 3.94 -37.09 7.72
N GLU A 390 5.13 -36.61 8.10
CA GLU A 390 5.73 -35.39 7.54
C GLU A 390 5.91 -35.49 6.01
N LYS A 391 6.43 -36.63 5.51
CA LYS A 391 6.57 -36.87 4.07
C LYS A 391 5.22 -36.95 3.33
N GLN A 392 4.17 -37.44 3.98
CA GLN A 392 2.82 -37.45 3.39
C GLN A 392 2.21 -36.05 3.33
N VAL A 393 2.40 -35.23 4.38
CA VAL A 393 1.98 -33.83 4.37
C VAL A 393 2.70 -33.05 3.26
N GLU A 394 4.03 -33.21 3.14
CA GLU A 394 4.81 -32.56 2.08
C GLU A 394 4.33 -32.97 0.68
N ARG A 395 4.04 -34.26 0.47
CA ARG A 395 3.49 -34.76 -0.80
C ARG A 395 2.14 -34.12 -1.15
N LEU A 396 1.23 -34.02 -0.19
CA LEU A 396 -0.09 -33.41 -0.42
C LEU A 396 0.03 -31.90 -0.72
N VAL A 397 0.94 -31.20 -0.04
CA VAL A 397 1.22 -29.79 -0.31
C VAL A 397 1.86 -29.60 -1.69
N GLU A 398 2.76 -30.49 -2.10
CA GLU A 398 3.33 -30.46 -3.47
C GLU A 398 2.30 -30.79 -4.54
N GLU A 399 1.41 -31.75 -4.30
CA GLU A 399 0.33 -32.12 -5.21
C GLU A 399 -0.59 -30.90 -5.46
N TRP A 400 -0.98 -30.22 -4.39
CA TRP A 400 -1.72 -28.96 -4.46
C TRP A 400 -0.99 -27.88 -5.25
N LYS A 401 0.30 -27.67 -4.96
CA LYS A 401 1.14 -26.68 -5.67
C LYS A 401 1.34 -26.97 -7.15
N ARG A 402 1.29 -28.24 -7.57
CA ARG A 402 1.36 -28.62 -9.00
C ARG A 402 0.03 -28.39 -9.71
N TRP A 403 -1.05 -28.45 -8.94
CA TRP A 403 -2.39 -28.27 -9.48
C TRP A 403 -2.75 -26.79 -9.68
N GLU A 404 -2.28 -25.89 -8.81
CA GLU A 404 -2.45 -24.42 -8.83
C GLU A 404 -1.38 -23.66 -9.64
#